data_AF-I1C235-F1
#
_entry.id   AF-I1C235-F1
#
_cell.length_a   1.000
_cell.length_b   1.000
_cell.length_c   1.000
_cell.angle_alpha   90.00
_cell.angle_beta   90.00
_cell.angle_gamma   90.00
#
_symmetry.space_group_name_H-M   'P 1'
#
loop_
_entity.id
_entity.type
_entity.pdbx_description
1 polymer ?
#
loop_
_entity_poly.entity_id
_entity_poly.type
_entity_poly.pdbx_seq_one_letter_code
_entity_poly.pdbx_strand_id
1 'polypeptide(L)'
;MDRFEDIEDAYFFQYNDANPLDILQRSYEQSLKEAKRLNILGSTTACIAILRHDELRVANIGDCGISIIRNNHYLFRSEEQQHAFNFPYQLGLLSRDQPQDAQSN
;
A
#
# COMPACT_ATOMS: atom_id res chain seq x y z
N MET A 1 -12.09 -20.54 15.65
CA MET A 1 -11.89 -20.82 14.22
C MET A 1 -12.79 -19.84 13.48
N ASP A 2 -12.75 -18.54 13.80
CA ASP A 2 -13.92 -17.67 13.58
C ASP A 2 -13.44 -16.30 13.05
N ARG A 3 -13.08 -16.23 11.77
CA ARG A 3 -12.70 -14.96 11.08
C ARG A 3 -13.72 -14.49 10.05
N PHE A 4 -14.90 -15.12 9.99
CA PHE A 4 -15.89 -14.92 8.93
C PHE A 4 -17.34 -14.81 9.44
N GLU A 5 -17.56 -14.37 10.68
CA GLU A 5 -18.93 -14.26 11.20
C GLU A 5 -19.66 -12.96 10.83
N ASP A 6 -18.96 -11.96 10.30
CA ASP A 6 -19.58 -10.70 9.86
C ASP A 6 -20.03 -10.77 8.39
N ILE A 7 -20.87 -11.76 8.10
CA ILE A 7 -21.47 -12.03 6.78
C ILE A 7 -22.45 -10.92 6.33
N GLU A 8 -22.77 -9.98 7.23
CA GLU A 8 -23.61 -8.80 6.94
C GLU A 8 -22.81 -7.59 6.46
N ASP A 9 -21.47 -7.61 6.51
CA ASP A 9 -20.66 -6.53 5.94
C ASP A 9 -20.79 -6.55 4.40
N ALA A 10 -21.31 -5.48 3.81
CA ALA A 10 -21.38 -5.34 2.35
C ALA A 10 -20.00 -5.47 1.68
N TYR A 11 -18.90 -5.19 2.40
CA TYR A 11 -17.53 -5.40 1.94
C TYR A 11 -17.04 -6.85 2.04
N PHE A 12 -17.78 -7.73 2.74
CA PHE A 12 -17.52 -9.17 2.78
C PHE A 12 -17.54 -9.79 1.38
N PHE A 13 -18.46 -9.35 0.51
CA PHE A 13 -18.54 -9.82 -0.88
C PHE A 13 -17.40 -9.32 -1.76
N GLN A 14 -16.72 -8.24 -1.37
CA GLN A 14 -15.55 -7.68 -2.06
C GLN A 14 -14.23 -8.16 -1.45
N TYR A 15 -14.28 -9.04 -0.45
CA TYR A 15 -13.11 -9.54 0.28
C TYR A 15 -12.04 -10.12 -0.66
N ASN A 16 -12.46 -10.86 -1.68
CA ASN A 16 -11.59 -11.50 -2.68
C ASN A 16 -11.03 -10.51 -3.71
N ASP A 17 -11.74 -9.41 -3.97
CA ASP A 17 -11.37 -8.38 -4.96
C ASP A 17 -10.48 -7.28 -4.37
N ALA A 18 -10.15 -7.36 -3.08
CA ALA A 18 -9.30 -6.38 -2.42
C ALA A 18 -7.92 -6.32 -3.09
N ASN A 19 -7.61 -5.15 -3.66
CA ASN A 19 -6.35 -4.87 -4.35
C ASN A 19 -5.61 -3.72 -3.62
N PRO A 20 -4.37 -3.94 -3.15
CA PRO A 20 -3.62 -2.93 -2.41
C PRO A 20 -3.32 -1.67 -3.24
N LEU A 21 -3.20 -1.78 -4.56
CA LEU A 21 -3.01 -0.64 -5.45
C LEU A 21 -4.26 0.23 -5.52
N ASP A 22 -5.45 -0.37 -5.58
CA ASP A 22 -6.72 0.37 -5.57
C ASP A 22 -6.94 1.09 -4.25
N ILE A 23 -6.57 0.46 -3.13
CA ILE A 23 -6.61 1.09 -1.82
C ILE A 23 -5.65 2.27 -1.79
N LEU A 24 -4.40 2.10 -2.25
CA LEU A 24 -3.41 3.16 -2.32
C LEU A 24 -3.91 4.34 -3.16
N GLN A 25 -4.48 4.07 -4.33
CA GLN A 25 -5.02 5.09 -5.23
C GLN A 25 -6.13 5.90 -4.56
N ARG A 26 -7.14 5.21 -4.01
CA ARG A 26 -8.30 5.88 -3.38
C ARG A 26 -7.87 6.68 -2.16
N SER A 27 -6.97 6.15 -1.34
CA SER A 27 -6.42 6.86 -0.18
C SER A 27 -5.62 8.08 -0.61
N TYR A 28 -4.77 7.96 -1.62
CA TYR A 28 -3.99 9.07 -2.17
C TYR A 28 -4.89 10.22 -2.66
N GLU A 29 -5.91 9.92 -3.45
CA GLU A 29 -6.85 10.93 -3.97
C GLU A 29 -7.58 11.68 -2.85
N GLN A 30 -8.07 10.95 -1.84
CA GLN A 30 -8.75 11.54 -0.69
C GLN A 30 -7.81 12.38 0.17
N SER A 31 -6.62 11.86 0.47
CA SER A 31 -5.60 12.57 1.24
C SER A 31 -5.11 13.82 0.52
N LEU A 32 -4.92 13.77 -0.80
CA LEU A 32 -4.56 14.96 -1.59
C LEU A 32 -5.65 16.03 -1.55
N LYS A 33 -6.93 15.63 -1.65
CA LYS A 33 -8.04 16.58 -1.59
C LYS A 33 -8.05 17.33 -0.26
N GLU A 34 -7.89 16.62 0.86
CA GLU A 34 -7.84 17.23 2.18
C GLU A 34 -6.56 18.03 2.42
N ALA A 35 -5.40 17.54 1.98
CA ALA A 35 -4.14 18.27 2.05
C ALA A 35 -4.22 19.61 1.31
N LYS A 36 -4.85 19.65 0.12
CA LYS A 36 -5.13 20.90 -0.61
C LYS A 36 -6.05 21.81 0.19
N ARG A 37 -7.15 21.27 0.71
CA ARG A 37 -8.14 22.05 1.47
C ARG A 37 -7.54 22.70 2.71
N LEU A 38 -6.64 22.00 3.39
CA LEU A 38 -6.00 22.43 4.63
C LEU A 38 -4.66 23.14 4.41
N ASN A 39 -4.20 23.30 3.17
CA ASN A 39 -2.87 23.81 2.83
C ASN A 39 -1.72 23.06 3.55
N ILE A 40 -1.87 21.75 3.71
CA ILE A 40 -0.84 20.90 4.32
C ILE A 40 0.13 20.47 3.23
N LEU A 41 1.38 20.91 3.32
CA LEU A 41 2.45 20.46 2.45
C LEU A 41 3.13 19.25 3.08
N GLY A 42 3.24 18.17 2.30
CA GLY A 42 3.90 16.96 2.73
C GLY A 42 3.92 15.92 1.63
N SER A 43 4.77 14.93 1.85
CA SER A 43 4.86 13.71 1.07
C SER A 43 5.05 12.52 2.00
N THR A 44 4.80 11.31 1.50
CA THR A 44 4.95 10.07 2.24
C THR A 44 5.37 8.95 1.32
N THR A 45 6.15 8.01 1.85
CA THR A 45 6.22 6.64 1.31
C THR A 45 5.02 5.86 1.82
N ALA A 46 4.68 4.73 1.19
CA ALA A 46 3.58 3.89 1.65
C ALA A 46 3.77 2.42 1.27
N CYS A 47 3.49 1.52 2.21
CA CYS A 47 3.42 0.07 1.96
C CYS A 47 2.08 -0.45 2.47
N ILE A 48 1.26 -0.98 1.56
CA ILE A 48 -0.03 -1.60 1.87
C ILE A 48 0.11 -3.11 1.66
N ALA A 49 -0.19 -3.88 2.70
CA ALA A 49 -0.16 -5.33 2.65
C ALA A 49 -1.53 -5.90 3.04
N ILE A 50 -2.07 -6.78 2.22
CA ILE A 50 -3.35 -7.45 2.45
C ILE A 50 -3.09 -8.96 2.51
N LEU A 51 -3.30 -9.55 3.68
CA LEU A 51 -3.31 -11.00 3.84
C LEU A 51 -4.75 -11.52 3.69
N ARG A 52 -4.97 -12.39 2.72
CA ARG A 52 -6.24 -13.03 2.41
C ARG A 52 -6.03 -14.53 2.29
N HIS A 53 -6.62 -15.29 3.20
CA HIS A 53 -6.33 -16.72 3.35
C HIS A 53 -4.81 -16.98 3.48
N ASP A 54 -4.21 -17.56 2.44
CA ASP A 54 -2.79 -17.88 2.28
C ASP A 54 -2.07 -16.99 1.23
N GLU A 55 -2.78 -16.04 0.63
CA GLU A 55 -2.27 -15.07 -0.34
C GLU A 55 -1.95 -13.73 0.36
N LEU A 56 -0.74 -13.21 0.12
CA LEU A 56 -0.32 -11.89 0.56
C LEU A 56 -0.13 -10.99 -0.67
N ARG A 57 -0.98 -9.96 -0.80
CA ARG A 57 -0.87 -8.95 -1.86
C ARG A 57 -0.26 -7.68 -1.29
N VAL A 58 0.67 -7.07 -2.01
CA VAL A 58 1.40 -5.88 -1.54
C VAL A 58 1.43 -4.80 -2.62
N ALA A 59 1.25 -3.54 -2.21
CA ALA A 59 1.63 -2.38 -3.00
C ALA A 59 2.59 -1.51 -2.18
N ASN A 60 3.80 -1.28 -2.69
CA ASN A 60 4.84 -0.49 -2.04
C ASN A 60 5.25 0.69 -2.93
N ILE A 61 5.28 1.89 -2.37
CA ILE A 61 5.87 3.08 -2.97
C ILE A 61 6.93 3.71 -2.06
N GLY A 62 8.15 3.83 -2.60
CA GLY A 62 9.30 4.38 -1.89
C GLY A 62 10.18 3.32 -1.24
N ASP A 63 10.84 3.70 -0.14
CA ASP A 63 11.79 2.88 0.62
C ASP A 63 11.19 2.25 1.88
N CYS A 64 9.86 2.28 2.01
CA CYS A 64 9.18 1.30 2.84
C CYS A 64 9.42 -0.11 2.32
N GLY A 65 9.13 -1.12 3.15
CA GLY A 65 9.27 -2.49 2.69
C GLY A 65 8.64 -3.54 3.58
N ILE A 66 8.57 -4.74 3.01
CA ILE A 66 8.05 -5.93 3.65
C ILE A 66 9.07 -7.08 3.53
N SER A 67 9.12 -7.95 4.53
CA SER A 67 9.91 -9.18 4.50
C SER A 67 9.04 -10.36 4.94
N ILE A 68 9.19 -11.51 4.27
CA ILE A 68 8.45 -12.73 4.60
C ILE A 68 9.42 -13.76 5.17
N ILE A 69 9.19 -14.16 6.41
CA ILE A 69 9.93 -15.23 7.09
C ILE A 69 8.95 -16.34 7.43
N ARG A 70 9.23 -17.58 7.01
CA ARG A 70 8.40 -18.75 7.30
C ARG A 70 9.28 -19.96 7.54
N ASN A 71 8.99 -20.74 8.59
CA ASN A 71 9.78 -21.90 9.00
C ASN A 71 11.29 -21.58 9.14
N ASN A 72 11.60 -20.43 9.76
CA ASN A 72 12.97 -19.92 9.92
C ASN A 72 13.72 -19.62 8.61
N HIS A 73 13.03 -19.60 7.46
CA HIS A 73 13.61 -19.26 6.16
C HIS A 73 13.16 -17.86 5.74
N TYR A 74 14.09 -17.07 5.22
CA TYR A 74 13.83 -15.77 4.63
C TYR A 74 13.39 -15.96 3.18
N LEU A 75 12.10 -15.77 2.90
CA LEU A 75 11.49 -16.12 1.61
C LEU A 75 11.43 -14.93 0.65
N PHE A 76 11.24 -13.72 1.17
CA PHE A 76 11.01 -12.54 0.34
C PHE A 76 11.42 -11.26 1.07
N ARG A 77 11.89 -10.29 0.30
CA ARG A 77 12.08 -8.88 0.66
C ARG A 77 11.58 -8.03 -0.50
N SER A 78 10.85 -6.96 -0.22
CA SER A 78 10.62 -5.93 -1.23
C SER A 78 11.92 -5.20 -1.58
N GLU A 79 12.04 -4.77 -2.83
CA GLU A 79 13.09 -3.84 -3.23
C GLU A 79 12.68 -2.41 -2.85
N GLU A 80 13.66 -1.58 -2.51
CA GLU A 80 13.42 -0.16 -2.24
C GLU A 80 13.26 0.59 -3.58
N GLN A 81 12.26 1.46 -3.68
CA GLN A 81 12.07 2.32 -4.85
C GLN A 81 12.67 3.70 -4.59
N GLN A 82 13.70 4.05 -5.35
CA GLN A 82 14.43 5.32 -5.21
C GLN A 82 14.73 5.93 -6.57
N HIS A 83 14.62 7.26 -6.66
CA HIS A 83 15.10 8.03 -7.81
C HIS A 83 16.62 8.19 -7.77
N ALA A 84 17.18 8.32 -6.57
CA ALA A 84 18.61 8.40 -6.27
C ALA A 84 18.87 8.00 -4.80
N PHE A 85 20.14 7.92 -4.40
CA PHE A 85 20.51 7.60 -3.02
C PHE A 85 19.79 8.51 -2.02
N ASN A 86 19.03 7.91 -1.09
CA ASN A 86 18.25 8.61 -0.07
C ASN A 86 17.20 9.58 -0.65
N PHE A 87 16.73 9.33 -1.88
CA PHE A 87 15.65 10.06 -2.53
C PHE A 87 14.57 9.07 -3.00
N PRO A 88 13.68 8.63 -2.08
CA PRO A 88 12.67 7.63 -2.39
C PRO A 88 11.54 8.20 -3.26
N TYR A 89 10.86 7.29 -3.95
CA TYR A 89 9.54 7.57 -4.52
C TYR A 89 8.58 7.94 -3.39
N GLN A 90 7.72 8.93 -3.59
CA GLN A 90 6.88 9.47 -2.52
C GLN A 90 5.60 10.07 -3.07
N LEU A 91 4.48 9.85 -2.39
CA LEU A 91 3.19 10.45 -2.73
C LEU A 91 3.01 11.76 -1.99
N GLY A 92 2.63 12.84 -2.69
CA GLY A 92 2.39 14.13 -2.06
C GLY A 92 1.97 15.20 -3.06
N LEU A 93 1.61 16.38 -2.54
CA LEU A 93 1.08 17.49 -3.36
C LEU A 93 2.03 18.00 -4.43
N LEU A 94 3.32 17.97 -4.15
CA LEU A 94 4.39 18.45 -5.03
C LEU A 94 5.20 17.30 -5.64
N SER A 95 4.82 16.05 -5.34
CA SER A 95 5.48 14.90 -5.93
C SER A 95 4.98 14.67 -7.35
N ARG A 96 5.86 14.11 -8.18
CA ARG A 96 5.51 13.62 -9.52
C ARG A 96 5.07 12.16 -9.49
N ASP A 97 5.43 11.44 -8.43
CA ASP A 97 5.13 10.02 -8.29
C ASP A 97 3.64 9.83 -8.03
N GLN A 98 3.11 8.75 -8.60
CA GLN A 98 1.72 8.36 -8.54
C GLN A 98 1.59 6.97 -7.92
N PRO A 99 0.41 6.60 -7.39
CA PRO A 99 0.19 5.25 -6.91
C PRO A 99 0.50 4.17 -7.95
N GLN A 100 0.33 4.46 -9.25
CA GLN A 100 0.68 3.55 -10.35
C GLN A 100 2.18 3.23 -10.44
N ASP A 101 3.04 4.05 -9.84
CA ASP A 101 4.48 3.80 -9.79
C ASP A 101 4.85 2.78 -8.69
N ALA A 102 3.89 2.37 -7.85
CA ALA A 102 4.11 1.39 -6.80
C ALA A 102 4.48 0.01 -7.36
N GLN A 103 5.40 -0.67 -6.69
CA GLN A 103 5.62 -2.11 -6.88
C GLN A 103 4.42 -2.89 -6.34
N SER A 104 3.73 -3.62 -7.21
CA SER A 104 2.62 -4.49 -6.83
C SER A 104 2.94 -5.96 -7.10
N ASN A 105 2.79 -6.82 -6.09
CA ASN A 105 2.86 -8.29 -6.21
C ASN A 105 1.66 -8.95 -5.51
#